data_AF-A0A920A3V5-F1
#
_entry.id   AF-A0A920A3V5-F1
#
_cell.length_a   1.000
_cell.length_b   1.000
_cell.length_c   1.000
_cell.angle_alpha   90.00
_cell.angle_beta   90.00
_cell.angle_gamma   90.00
#
_symmetry.space_group_name_H-M   'P 1'
#
loop_
_entity.id
_entity.type
_entity.pdbx_description
1 polymer ?
#
loop_
_entity_poly.entity_id
_entity_poly.type
_entity_poly.pdbx_seq_one_letter_code
_entity_poly.pdbx_strand_id
1 'polypeptide(L)'
;MNIISIMMRRLNIHSFSQFIVIMIIFAITGSLSLYITVELFQFIGLQEENLNPIIFWPLRIILLFVIYQILLLLVALPFGQFQYFWSFEKKFFSRFGLKL
;
A
#
# COMPACT_ATOMS: atom_id res chain seq x y z
N MET A 1 18.31 18.19 -14.89
CA MET A 1 16.95 17.65 -14.67
C MET A 1 16.78 17.42 -13.16
N ASN A 2 15.75 18.02 -12.55
CA ASN A 2 15.52 17.88 -11.10
C ASN A 2 14.98 16.47 -10.78
N ILE A 3 15.43 15.85 -9.69
CA ILE A 3 15.03 14.49 -9.27
C ILE A 3 13.51 14.36 -9.15
N ILE A 4 12.85 15.41 -8.66
CA ILE A 4 11.39 15.47 -8.49
C ILE A 4 10.67 15.29 -9.84
N SER A 5 11.18 15.85 -10.94
CA SER A 5 10.54 15.70 -12.26
C SER A 5 10.67 14.28 -12.82
N ILE A 6 11.73 13.56 -12.47
CA ILE A 6 11.90 12.14 -12.82
C ILE A 6 10.86 11.29 -12.09
N MET A 7 10.64 11.54 -10.80
CA MET A 7 9.65 10.81 -9.99
C MET A 7 8.23 11.07 -10.46
N MET A 8 7.86 12.34 -10.69
CA MET A 8 6.55 12.71 -11.23
C MET A 8 6.28 12.04 -12.58
N ARG A 9 7.28 11.96 -13.46
CA ARG A 9 7.15 11.28 -14.75
C ARG A 9 6.94 9.78 -14.61
N ARG A 10 7.64 9.10 -13.68
CA ARG A 10 7.48 7.65 -13.46
C ARG A 10 6.14 7.30 -12.80
N LEU A 11 5.66 8.17 -11.93
CA LEU A 11 4.38 8.01 -11.23
C LEU A 11 3.19 8.52 -12.05
N ASN A 12 3.43 9.10 -13.23
CA ASN A 12 2.41 9.65 -14.11
C ASN A 12 1.59 10.78 -13.44
N ILE A 13 2.30 11.64 -12.70
CA ILE A 13 1.75 12.78 -11.96
C ILE A 13 2.08 14.06 -12.73
N HIS A 14 1.08 14.91 -12.97
CA HIS A 14 1.24 16.13 -13.77
C HIS A 14 1.37 17.41 -12.92
N SER A 15 1.03 17.36 -11.63
CA SER A 15 1.03 18.52 -10.73
C SER A 15 1.83 18.26 -9.45
N PHE A 16 2.60 19.26 -9.01
CA PHE A 16 3.36 19.20 -7.76
C PHE A 16 2.45 19.06 -6.53
N SER A 17 1.29 19.73 -6.53
CA SER A 17 0.29 19.59 -5.46
C SER A 17 -0.25 18.15 -5.38
N GLN A 18 -0.46 17.51 -6.54
CA GLN A 18 -0.89 16.12 -6.59
C GLN A 18 0.20 15.18 -6.06
N PHE A 19 1.47 15.44 -6.37
CA PHE A 19 2.60 14.68 -5.84
C PHE A 19 2.65 14.72 -4.31
N ILE A 20 2.47 15.90 -3.69
CA ILE A 20 2.44 16.03 -2.22
C ILE A 20 1.28 15.23 -1.64
N VAL A 21 0.08 15.33 -2.21
CA VAL A 21 -1.10 14.58 -1.74
C VAL A 21 -0.86 13.06 -1.81
N ILE A 22 -0.28 12.58 -2.90
CA ILE A 22 0.06 11.15 -3.07
C ILE A 22 1.07 10.70 -2.01
N MET A 23 2.10 11.50 -1.75
CA MET A 23 3.08 11.19 -0.70
C MET A 23 2.44 11.14 0.70
N ILE A 24 1.51 12.05 1.01
CA ILE A 24 0.76 12.05 2.27
C ILE A 24 -0.08 10.77 2.39
N ILE A 25 -0.82 10.40 1.34
CA ILE A 25 -1.63 9.17 1.32
C ILE A 25 -0.73 7.95 1.56
N PHE A 26 0.43 7.88 0.92
CA PHE A 26 1.38 6.79 1.13
C PHE A 26 1.92 6.73 2.56
N ALA A 27 2.24 7.88 3.17
CA ALA A 27 2.73 7.94 4.55
C ALA A 27 1.67 7.47 5.56
N ILE A 28 0.42 7.92 5.39
CA ILE A 28 -0.72 7.52 6.22
C ILE A 28 -0.99 6.01 6.05
N THR A 29 -1.12 5.56 4.81
CA THR A 29 -1.42 4.15 4.49
C THR A 29 -0.33 3.22 5.00
N GLY A 30 0.95 3.57 4.81
CA GLY A 30 2.07 2.76 5.31
C GLY A 30 2.04 2.57 6.81
N SER A 31 1.82 3.65 7.56
CA SER A 31 1.74 3.60 9.02
C SER A 31 0.52 2.79 9.50
N LEU A 32 -0.65 3.03 8.90
CA LEU A 32 -1.89 2.32 9.24
C LEU A 32 -1.83 0.83 8.93
N SER A 33 -1.24 0.44 7.80
CA SER A 33 -1.14 -0.97 7.40
C SER A 33 -0.36 -1.82 8.41
N LEU A 34 0.72 -1.27 8.98
CA LEU A 34 1.52 -1.94 10.00
C LEU A 34 0.71 -2.13 11.28
N TYR A 35 0.05 -1.07 11.73
CA TYR A 35 -0.80 -1.10 12.93
C TYR A 35 -1.90 -2.15 12.78
N ILE A 36 -2.68 -2.08 11.69
CA ILE A 36 -3.79 -3.01 11.43
C ILE A 36 -3.30 -4.45 11.30
N THR A 37 -2.15 -4.68 10.65
CA THR A 37 -1.58 -6.03 10.54
C THR A 37 -1.23 -6.60 11.92
N VAL A 38 -0.62 -5.82 12.80
CA VAL A 38 -0.27 -6.28 14.15
C VAL A 38 -1.51 -6.64 14.96
N GLU A 39 -2.53 -5.77 14.95
CA GLU A 39 -3.80 -5.99 15.64
C GLU A 39 -4.52 -7.24 15.11
N LEU A 40 -4.52 -7.45 13.78
CA LEU A 40 -5.09 -8.66 13.17
C LEU A 40 -4.37 -9.94 13.60
N PHE A 41 -3.03 -9.93 13.64
CA PHE A 41 -2.24 -11.07 14.09
C PHE A 41 -2.51 -11.41 15.56
N GLN A 42 -2.62 -10.39 16.41
CA GLN A 42 -2.98 -10.58 17.82
C GLN A 42 -4.41 -11.12 17.97
N PHE A 43 -5.37 -10.58 17.21
CA PHE A 43 -6.77 -11.01 17.24
C PHE A 43 -6.96 -12.47 16.81
N ILE A 44 -6.22 -12.92 15.80
CA ILE A 44 -6.28 -14.30 15.30
C ILE A 44 -5.43 -15.25 16.19
N GLY A 45 -4.68 -14.73 17.15
CA GLY A 45 -3.81 -15.52 18.02
C GLY A 45 -2.57 -16.09 17.32
N LEU A 46 -2.23 -15.55 16.15
CA LEU A 46 -1.03 -15.91 15.40
C LEU A 46 0.14 -15.11 15.98
N GLN A 47 0.69 -15.59 17.09
CA GLN A 47 1.86 -15.00 17.72
C GLN A 47 3.15 -15.66 17.19
N GLU A 48 4.26 -14.92 17.17
CA GLU A 48 5.59 -15.43 16.81
C GLU A 48 5.98 -16.66 17.65
N GLU A 49 5.42 -16.77 18.84
CA GLU A 49 5.65 -17.84 19.81
C GLU A 49 4.95 -19.16 19.42
N ASN A 50 3.85 -19.11 18.69
CA ASN A 50 3.00 -20.28 18.37
C ASN A 50 3.26 -20.84 16.96
N LEU A 51 4.02 -20.12 16.13
CA LEU A 51 4.29 -20.48 14.74
C LEU A 51 5.78 -20.56 14.47
N ASN A 52 6.17 -21.48 13.57
CA ASN A 52 7.56 -21.51 13.10
C ASN A 52 7.90 -20.15 12.44
N PRO A 53 8.98 -19.47 12.84
CA PRO A 53 9.39 -18.17 12.28
C PRO A 53 9.46 -18.15 10.74
N ILE A 54 9.81 -19.28 10.12
CA ILE A 54 9.88 -19.43 8.66
C ILE A 54 8.51 -19.28 7.99
N ILE A 55 7.43 -19.66 8.67
CA ILE A 55 6.05 -19.55 8.17
C ILE A 55 5.44 -18.21 8.57
N PHE A 56 5.74 -17.74 9.78
CA PHE A 56 5.19 -16.50 10.33
C PHE A 56 5.53 -15.27 9.48
N TRP A 57 6.80 -15.09 9.11
CA TRP A 57 7.24 -13.90 8.39
C TRP A 57 6.64 -13.77 6.98
N PRO A 58 6.64 -14.80 6.12
CA PRO A 58 5.96 -14.74 4.83
C PRO A 58 4.45 -14.47 4.97
N LEU A 59 3.78 -15.11 5.93
CA LEU A 59 2.36 -14.89 6.19
C LEU A 59 2.09 -13.42 6.56
N ARG A 60 2.94 -12.84 7.43
CA ARG A 60 2.85 -11.45 7.84
C ARG A 60 3.04 -10.49 6.68
N ILE A 61 4.01 -10.74 5.81
CA ILE A 61 4.26 -9.91 4.62
C ILE A 61 3.08 -9.98 3.64
N ILE A 62 2.54 -11.18 3.40
CA ILE A 62 1.40 -11.37 2.50
C ILE A 62 0.17 -10.65 3.05
N LEU A 63 -0.13 -10.82 4.34
CA LEU A 63 -1.30 -10.16 4.94
C LEU A 63 -1.15 -8.64 4.95
N LEU A 64 0.04 -8.13 5.34
CA LEU A 64 0.34 -6.70 5.29
C LEU A 64 0.13 -6.15 3.88
N PHE A 65 0.60 -6.87 2.86
CA PHE A 65 0.42 -6.48 1.48
C PHE A 65 -1.06 -6.41 1.09
N VAL A 66 -1.87 -7.41 1.43
CA VAL A 66 -3.32 -7.40 1.13
C VAL A 66 -4.03 -6.25 1.85
N ILE A 67 -3.73 -6.05 3.13
CA ILE A 67 -4.28 -4.95 3.94
C ILE A 67 -3.89 -3.59 3.34
N TYR A 68 -2.64 -3.45 2.92
CA TYR A 68 -2.11 -2.22 2.34
C TYR A 68 -2.87 -1.79 1.09
N GLN A 69 -3.17 -2.71 0.16
CA GLN A 69 -3.91 -2.39 -1.06
C GLN A 69 -5.33 -1.87 -0.75
N ILE A 70 -6.03 -2.50 0.20
CA ILE A 70 -7.37 -2.04 0.60
C ILE A 70 -7.30 -0.66 1.25
N LEU A 71 -6.34 -0.45 2.17
CA LEU A 71 -6.15 0.84 2.84
C LEU A 71 -5.77 1.96 1.89
N LEU A 72 -4.94 1.68 0.88
CA LEU A 72 -4.48 2.66 -0.08
C LEU A 72 -5.67 3.31 -0.82
N LEU A 73 -6.64 2.49 -1.24
CA LEU A 73 -7.88 2.96 -1.85
C LEU A 73 -8.76 3.73 -0.86
N LEU A 74 -8.91 3.22 0.37
CA LEU A 74 -9.74 3.85 1.41
C LEU A 74 -9.20 5.23 1.82
N VAL A 75 -7.89 5.34 2.05
CA VAL A 75 -7.24 6.61 2.42
C VAL A 75 -7.25 7.57 1.23
N ALA A 76 -7.22 7.09 -0.02
CA ALA A 76 -7.28 7.95 -1.20
C ALA A 76 -8.66 8.58 -1.47
N LEU A 77 -9.76 7.99 -0.97
CA LEU A 77 -11.12 8.50 -1.13
C LEU A 77 -11.29 9.96 -0.66
N PRO A 78 -10.95 10.34 0.60
CA PRO A 78 -11.13 11.71 1.08
C PRO A 78 -10.27 12.74 0.34
N PHE A 79 -9.18 12.32 -0.31
CA PHE A 79 -8.30 13.21 -1.08
C PHE A 79 -8.66 13.27 -2.58
N GLY A 80 -9.72 12.57 -3.02
CA GLY A 80 -10.14 12.52 -4.42
C GLY A 80 -9.14 11.83 -5.36
N GLN A 81 -8.16 11.07 -4.83
CA GLN A 81 -7.14 10.38 -5.61
C GLN A 81 -7.48 8.90 -5.87
N PHE A 82 -8.70 8.45 -5.58
CA PHE A 82 -9.12 7.05 -5.74
C PHE A 82 -8.84 6.51 -7.16
N GLN A 83 -9.21 7.23 -8.21
CA GLN A 83 -9.00 6.78 -9.60
C GLN A 83 -7.52 6.61 -9.96
N TYR A 84 -6.67 7.48 -9.41
CA TYR A 84 -5.21 7.39 -9.58
C TYR A 84 -4.68 6.11 -8.93
N PHE A 85 -5.05 5.86 -7.66
CA PHE A 85 -4.59 4.67 -6.93
C PHE A 85 -5.20 3.38 -7.45
N TRP A 86 -6.46 3.39 -7.89
CA TRP A 86 -7.09 2.25 -8.56
C TRP A 86 -6.35 1.87 -9.84
N SER A 87 -6.00 2.86 -10.67
CA SER A 87 -5.18 2.64 -11.88
C SER A 87 -3.77 2.16 -11.54
N PHE A 88 -3.19 2.66 -10.45
CA PHE A 88 -1.87 2.28 -9.95
C PHE A 88 -1.86 0.81 -9.48
N GLU A 89 -2.85 0.41 -8.68
CA GLU A 89 -3.03 -0.96 -8.22
C GLU A 89 -3.29 -1.93 -9.35
N LYS A 90 -4.17 -1.58 -10.31
CA LYS A 90 -4.38 -2.41 -11.50
C LYS A 90 -3.10 -2.65 -12.28
N LYS A 91 -2.28 -1.61 -12.46
CA LYS A 91 -0.95 -1.76 -13.08
C LYS A 91 -0.05 -2.66 -12.24
N PHE A 92 -0.10 -2.57 -10.92
CA PHE A 92 0.66 -3.44 -10.03
C PHE A 92 0.22 -4.91 -10.19
N PHE A 93 -1.07 -5.21 -10.04
CA PHE A 93 -1.63 -6.55 -10.17
C PHE A 93 -1.48 -7.15 -11.58
N SER A 94 -1.53 -6.33 -12.63
CA SER A 94 -1.28 -6.78 -14.01
C SER A 94 0.11 -7.40 -14.20
N ARG A 95 1.10 -6.97 -13.41
CA ARG A 95 2.47 -7.54 -13.43
C ARG A 95 2.56 -8.89 -12.74
N PHE A 96 1.61 -9.20 -11.86
CA PHE A 96 1.45 -10.52 -11.24
C PHE A 96 0.58 -11.47 -12.07
N GLY A 97 0.17 -11.07 -13.28
CA GLY A 97 -0.65 -11.90 -14.18
C GLY A 97 -2.15 -11.88 -13.88
N LEU A 98 -2.60 -11.08 -12.92
CA LEU A 98 -4.01 -10.91 -12.57
C LEU A 98 -4.60 -9.80 -13.45
N LYS A 99 -5.48 -10.16 -14.40
CA LYS A 99 -6.29 -9.18 -15.16
C LYS A 99 -7.47 -8.74 -14.29
N LEU A 100 -7.44 -7.50 -13.79
CA LEU A 100 -8.49 -6.83 -13.00
C LEU A 100 -9.00 -5.56 -13.68
#